data_AF-A0A3S0DZ54-F1
#
_entry.id   AF-A0A3S0DZ54-F1
#
_cell.length_a   1.000
_cell.length_b   1.000
_cell.length_c   1.000
_cell.angle_alpha   90.00
_cell.angle_beta   90.00
_cell.angle_gamma   90.00
#
_symmetry.space_group_name_H-M   'P 1'
#
loop_
_entity.id
_entity.type
_entity.pdbx_description
1 polymer ?
#
loop_
_entity_poly.entity_id
_entity_poly.type
_entity_poly.pdbx_seq_one_letter_code
_entity_poly.pdbx_strand_id
1 'polypeptide(L)'
;MRYFMYDVTGGTVDEPDPKTMRRVLDGLAQADDEHPDVSLTHESGWCLSAFSGGLLVWENPDEDAMAPGEMRDVAREEVLRLFGLLAAGDVAAIEALPWQR
;
A
#
# COMPACT_ATOMS: atom_id res chain seq x y z
N MET A 1 -2.90 10.65 -13.27
CA MET A 1 -2.37 9.95 -12.10
C MET A 1 -2.56 10.81 -10.89
N ARG A 2 -3.64 10.55 -10.14
CA ARG A 2 -3.81 10.98 -8.75
C ARG A 2 -3.72 9.77 -7.85
N TYR A 3 -3.09 9.93 -6.69
CA TYR A 3 -3.00 8.91 -5.66
C TYR A 3 -2.79 9.62 -4.32
N PHE A 4 -3.13 8.95 -3.24
CA PHE A 4 -2.90 9.46 -1.88
C PHE A 4 -2.47 8.31 -0.96
N MET A 5 -1.82 8.66 0.15
CA MET A 5 -1.50 7.72 1.21
C MET A 5 -2.24 8.06 2.50
N TYR A 6 -2.65 7.04 3.24
CA TYR A 6 -3.01 7.16 4.65
C TYR A 6 -1.84 6.73 5.54
N ASP A 7 -1.55 7.54 6.56
CA ASP A 7 -0.58 7.20 7.61
C ASP A 7 -1.27 6.63 8.86
N VAL A 8 -0.45 6.07 9.77
CA VAL A 8 -0.93 5.47 11.03
C VAL A 8 -1.53 6.47 12.02
N THR A 9 -1.50 7.77 11.73
CA THR A 9 -2.09 8.82 12.58
C THR A 9 -3.43 9.31 12.03
N GLY A 10 -3.94 8.67 10.96
CA GLY A 10 -5.13 9.10 10.25
C GLY A 10 -4.89 10.29 9.32
N GLY A 11 -3.63 10.66 9.08
CA GLY A 11 -3.23 11.68 8.14
C GLY A 11 -3.33 11.19 6.70
N THR A 12 -3.68 12.10 5.79
CA THR A 12 -3.66 11.85 4.34
C THR A 12 -2.56 12.69 3.70
N VAL A 13 -1.79 12.07 2.81
CA VAL A 13 -0.81 12.76 1.99
C VAL A 13 -1.16 12.57 0.52
N ASP A 14 -1.47 13.66 -0.17
CA ASP A 14 -1.73 13.65 -1.60
C ASP A 14 -0.41 13.55 -2.39
N GLU A 15 -0.38 12.64 -3.36
CA GLU A 15 0.70 12.45 -4.33
C GLU A 15 2.11 12.45 -3.71
N PRO A 16 2.38 11.66 -2.64
CA PRO A 16 3.65 11.71 -1.93
C PRO A 16 4.82 11.34 -2.86
N ASP A 17 5.92 12.07 -2.71
CA ASP A 17 7.20 11.68 -3.32
C ASP A 17 7.81 10.45 -2.60
N PRO A 18 8.78 9.74 -3.19
CA PRO A 18 9.37 8.54 -2.59
C PRO A 18 9.97 8.73 -1.19
N LYS A 19 10.52 9.91 -0.87
CA LYS A 19 11.04 10.23 0.45
C LYS A 19 9.90 10.39 1.45
N THR A 20 8.77 10.95 1.02
CA THR A 20 7.56 11.09 1.82
C THR A 20 6.89 9.73 2.04
N MET A 21 6.77 8.87 1.00
CA MET A 21 6.31 7.48 1.15
C MET A 21 7.15 6.71 2.18
N ARG A 22 8.48 6.87 2.13
CA ARG A 22 9.39 6.23 3.09
C ARG A 22 9.09 6.66 4.52
N ARG A 23 8.82 7.94 4.75
CA ARG A 23 8.46 8.49 6.07
C ARG A 23 7.12 7.97 6.57
N VAL A 24 6.12 7.87 5.68
CA VAL A 24 4.83 7.26 6.04
C VAL A 24 5.04 5.80 6.47
N LEU A 25 5.86 5.05 5.72
CA LEU A 25 6.24 3.68 6.10
C LEU A 25 7.07 3.61 7.40
N ASP A 26 7.88 4.62 7.74
CA ASP A 26 8.54 4.68 9.06
C ASP A 26 7.51 4.75 10.20
N GLY A 27 6.34 5.37 9.93
CA GLY A 27 5.23 5.48 10.85
C GLY A 27 4.69 4.13 11.32
N LEU A 28 4.81 3.06 10.54
CA LEU A 28 4.37 1.72 10.93
C LEU A 28 5.00 1.20 12.24
N ALA A 29 6.15 1.73 12.66
CA ALA A 29 6.72 1.43 13.97
C ALA A 29 5.87 1.92 15.15
N GLN A 30 4.89 2.79 14.90
CA GLN A 30 3.94 3.34 15.86
C GLN A 30 2.50 2.86 15.61
N ALA A 31 2.30 1.91 14.69
CA ALA A 31 0.99 1.34 14.42
C ALA A 31 0.38 0.72 15.69
N ASP A 32 -0.92 0.93 15.87
CA ASP A 32 -1.71 0.38 16.98
C ASP A 32 -2.96 -0.34 16.45
N ASP A 33 -3.84 -0.76 17.36
CA ASP A 33 -5.05 -1.49 16.98
C ASP A 33 -6.08 -0.61 16.23
N GLU A 34 -6.01 0.73 16.37
CA GLU A 34 -6.89 1.67 15.67
C GLU A 34 -6.35 1.98 14.26
N HIS A 35 -5.03 2.03 14.10
CA HIS A 35 -4.34 2.30 12.84
C HIS A 35 -3.21 1.29 12.59
N PRO A 36 -3.55 0.05 12.17
CA PRO A 36 -2.58 -1.04 12.06
C PRO A 36 -1.71 -0.99 10.79
N ASP A 37 -2.11 -0.20 9.79
CA ASP A 37 -1.49 -0.13 8.47
C ASP A 37 -1.32 1.29 7.93
N VAL A 38 -0.50 1.38 6.89
CA VAL A 38 -0.46 2.52 5.97
C VAL A 38 -0.85 2.03 4.60
N SER A 39 -1.61 2.83 3.87
CA SER A 39 -2.11 2.45 2.55
C SER A 39 -1.79 3.50 1.50
N LEU A 40 -1.65 3.05 0.25
CA LEU A 40 -1.60 3.91 -0.94
C LEU A 40 -2.74 3.52 -1.86
N THR A 41 -3.63 4.48 -2.15
CA THR A 41 -4.76 4.31 -3.06
C THR A 41 -4.51 5.11 -4.33
N HIS A 42 -4.66 4.45 -5.48
CA HIS A 42 -4.57 5.09 -6.80
C HIS A 42 -5.97 5.43 -7.33
N GLU A 43 -6.08 6.43 -8.21
CA GLU A 43 -7.37 6.85 -8.81
C GLU A 43 -8.12 5.75 -9.58
N SER A 44 -7.45 4.63 -9.88
CA SER A 44 -8.08 3.44 -10.46
C SER A 44 -8.86 2.58 -9.46
N GLY A 45 -8.92 2.94 -8.18
CA GLY A 45 -9.57 2.17 -7.10
C GLY A 45 -8.64 1.17 -6.40
N TRP A 46 -7.60 0.71 -7.10
CA TRP A 46 -6.56 -0.14 -6.55
C TRP A 46 -5.83 0.46 -5.34
N CYS A 47 -5.62 -0.37 -4.33
CA CYS A 47 -5.06 -0.01 -3.04
C CYS A 47 -4.01 -1.05 -2.58
N LEU A 48 -2.86 -0.57 -2.10
CA LEU A 48 -1.87 -1.38 -1.37
C LEU A 48 -1.84 -0.95 0.10
N SER A 49 -2.04 -1.89 1.02
CA SER A 49 -1.99 -1.67 2.47
C SER A 49 -0.87 -2.46 3.11
N ALA A 50 0.03 -1.78 3.82
CA ALA A 50 1.23 -2.37 4.43
C ALA A 50 1.16 -2.33 5.95
N PHE A 51 1.49 -3.45 6.60
CA PHE A 51 1.41 -3.62 8.05
C PHE A 51 2.80 -3.80 8.68
N SER A 52 2.93 -3.48 9.98
CA SER A 52 4.20 -3.53 10.73
C SER A 52 4.86 -4.93 10.80
N GLY A 53 4.10 -5.99 10.52
CA GLY A 53 4.57 -7.38 10.45
C GLY A 53 5.05 -7.87 9.08
N GLY A 54 5.15 -6.99 8.07
CA GLY A 54 5.54 -7.38 6.71
C GLY A 54 4.41 -8.04 5.91
N LEU A 55 3.16 -7.92 6.38
CA LEU A 55 1.98 -8.21 5.58
C LEU A 55 1.74 -7.04 4.62
N LEU A 56 1.49 -7.38 3.36
CA LEU A 56 1.06 -6.47 2.32
C LEU A 56 -0.25 -7.00 1.73
N VAL A 57 -1.26 -6.15 1.66
CA VAL A 57 -2.56 -6.45 1.06
C VAL A 57 -2.71 -5.65 -0.22
N TRP A 58 -3.20 -6.30 -1.27
CA TRP A 58 -3.49 -5.73 -2.57
C TRP A 58 -4.94 -5.97 -2.92
N GLU A 59 -5.72 -4.90 -3.07
CA GLU A 59 -7.15 -5.01 -3.32
C GLU A 59 -7.69 -3.86 -4.14
N ASN A 60 -8.86 -4.08 -4.75
CA ASN A 60 -9.67 -3.05 -5.35
C ASN A 60 -11.09 -3.17 -4.79
N PRO A 61 -11.48 -2.33 -3.82
CA PRO A 61 -12.79 -2.43 -3.17
C PRO A 61 -13.97 -2.25 -4.13
N ASP A 62 -13.76 -1.58 -5.26
CA ASP A 62 -14.79 -1.38 -6.29
C ASP A 62 -14.95 -2.60 -7.21
N GLU A 63 -14.05 -3.58 -7.13
CA GLU A 63 -14.10 -4.82 -7.91
C GLU A 63 -14.45 -6.04 -7.04
N ASP A 64 -15.75 -6.22 -6.77
CA ASP A 64 -16.31 -7.36 -6.00
C ASP A 64 -15.87 -8.75 -6.50
N ALA A 65 -15.43 -8.87 -7.76
CA ALA A 65 -15.00 -10.13 -8.36
C ALA A 65 -13.56 -10.53 -7.99
N MET A 66 -12.77 -9.62 -7.43
CA MET A 66 -11.37 -9.86 -7.09
C MET A 66 -11.18 -9.96 -5.58
N ALA A 67 -10.89 -11.18 -5.10
CA ALA A 67 -10.47 -11.37 -3.72
C ALA A 67 -9.16 -10.61 -3.45
N PRO A 68 -9.00 -9.99 -2.27
CA PRO A 68 -7.75 -9.37 -1.86
C PRO A 68 -6.58 -10.35 -1.98
N GLY A 69 -5.47 -9.86 -2.52
CA GLY A 69 -4.20 -10.59 -2.53
C GLY A 69 -3.39 -10.26 -1.29
N GLU A 70 -2.87 -11.29 -0.61
CA GLU A 70 -1.95 -11.12 0.51
C GLU A 70 -0.52 -11.56 0.13
N MET A 71 0.47 -10.81 0.58
CA MET A 71 1.87 -11.24 0.63
C MET A 71 2.40 -11.06 2.05
N ARG A 72 3.12 -12.07 2.55
CA ARG A 72 3.72 -12.08 3.90
C ARG A 72 5.23 -11.97 3.81
N ASP A 73 5.86 -11.55 4.91
CA ASP A 73 7.31 -11.38 5.01
C ASP A 73 7.89 -10.43 3.96
N VAL A 74 7.09 -9.43 3.52
CA VAL A 74 7.51 -8.46 2.51
C VAL A 74 8.46 -7.45 3.15
N ALA A 75 9.68 -7.39 2.63
CA ALA A 75 10.68 -6.43 3.09
C ALA A 75 10.20 -4.99 2.82
N ARG A 76 10.52 -4.08 3.74
CA ARG A 76 10.11 -2.68 3.62
C ARG A 76 10.53 -1.99 2.33
N GLU A 77 11.74 -2.26 1.84
CA GLU A 77 12.21 -1.69 0.57
C GLU A 77 11.40 -2.21 -0.62
N GLU A 78 10.87 -3.44 -0.53
CA GLU A 78 9.95 -3.98 -1.52
C GLU A 78 8.58 -3.30 -1.45
N VAL A 79 8.04 -3.07 -0.25
CA VAL A 79 6.80 -2.28 -0.08
C VAL A 79 6.94 -0.90 -0.72
N LEU A 80 8.05 -0.21 -0.47
CA LEU A 80 8.32 1.11 -1.05
C LEU A 80 8.40 1.05 -2.60
N ARG A 81 9.00 -0.01 -3.15
CA ARG A 81 9.03 -0.26 -4.59
C ARG A 81 7.62 -0.42 -5.16
N LEU A 82 6.77 -1.19 -4.49
CA LEU A 82 5.39 -1.46 -4.93
C LEU A 82 4.49 -0.23 -4.83
N PHE A 83 4.64 0.59 -3.79
CA PHE A 83 3.99 1.91 -3.71
C PHE A 83 4.41 2.82 -4.87
N GLY A 84 5.68 2.80 -5.25
CA GLY A 84 6.17 3.53 -6.42
C GLY A 84 5.56 3.04 -7.74
N LEU A 85 5.40 1.73 -7.91
CA LEU A 85 4.72 1.16 -9.08
C LEU A 85 3.25 1.58 -9.13
N LEU A 86 2.55 1.53 -7.99
CA LEU A 86 1.14 1.89 -7.92
C LEU A 86 0.92 3.38 -8.20
N ALA A 87 1.77 4.24 -7.65
CA ALA A 87 1.78 5.67 -7.94
C ALA A 87 2.04 5.99 -9.43
N ALA A 88 2.84 5.16 -10.11
CA ALA A 88 3.06 5.25 -11.55
C ALA A 88 1.90 4.67 -12.38
N GLY A 89 0.91 4.04 -11.73
CA GLY A 89 -0.21 3.36 -12.38
C GLY A 89 0.15 2.01 -13.00
N ASP A 90 1.29 1.40 -12.61
CA ASP A 90 1.72 0.09 -13.11
C ASP A 90 1.07 -1.05 -12.32
N VAL A 91 -0.26 -1.11 -12.40
CA VAL A 91 -1.12 -2.11 -11.76
C VAL A 91 -0.77 -3.53 -12.25
N ALA A 92 -0.46 -3.67 -13.54
CA ALA A 92 -0.13 -4.97 -14.14
C ALA A 92 1.15 -5.59 -13.55
N ALA A 93 2.18 -4.77 -13.27
CA ALA A 93 3.40 -5.26 -12.63
C ALA A 93 3.17 -5.71 -11.17
N ILE A 94 2.23 -5.07 -10.47
CA ILE A 94 1.85 -5.44 -9.10
C ILE A 94 1.01 -6.72 -9.12
N GLU A 95 0.02 -6.82 -10.00
CA GLU A 95 -0.86 -7.98 -10.09
C GLU A 95 -0.13 -9.27 -10.45
N ALA A 96 0.96 -9.20 -11.20
CA ALA A 96 1.78 -10.34 -11.60
C ALA A 96 2.60 -10.98 -10.46
N LEU A 97 2.61 -10.39 -9.26
CA LEU A 97 3.31 -10.90 -8.09
C LEU A 97 2.61 -12.13 -7.48
N PRO A 98 3.30 -12.95 -6.66
CA PRO A 98 2.76 -14.20 -6.12
C PRO A 98 1.82 -13.96 -4.92
N TRP A 99 0.70 -13.28 -5.16
CA TRP A 99 -0.34 -13.03 -4.17
C TRP A 99 -1.01 -14.33 -3.71
N GLN A 100 -1.26 -14.45 -2.41
CA GLN A 100 -2.11 -15.48 -1.82
C GLN A 100 -3.55 -14.96 -1.84
N ARG A 101 -4.48 -15.75 -2.40
CA ARG A 101 -5.91 -15.45 -2.51
C ARG A 101 -6.74 -16.62 -1.99
#